data_AF-A0A8T3L2A6-F1
#
_entry.id   AF-A0A8T3L2A6-F1
#
_cell.length_a   1.000
_cell.length_b   1.000
_cell.length_c   1.000
_cell.angle_alpha   90.00
_cell.angle_beta   90.00
_cell.angle_gamma   90.00
#
_symmetry.space_group_name_H-M   'P 1'
#
loop_
_entity.id
_entity.type
_entity.pdbx_description
1 polymer ?
#
loop_
_entity_poly.entity_id
_entity_poly.type
_entity_poly.pdbx_seq_one_letter_code
_entity_poly.pdbx_strand_id
1 'polypeptide(L)'
;MEQRNRLIIDLPGEELSVLKALQQADQLHFFEQLQLHCGRQSLYEGGEPATTILQWLQDQGFDLLTEDDSQDPDRPCWDLNRNKLQLDHRDLKKQLVQQTKIHDEQKALLNERQIQVGQLTKALEGQAKLLAENKTLLEKANQAKAAQEKLANERQTQIEQLTMVKEEQTKHVAESKTQLEKANQAKAVQEKLANERQAQVEQLTKARDEQTKLAAENKTQLEQANQAKVAQVKLANDRQTQIEQLTKARDEQTKLAAENKTQLEQANQAKAAQAKLASERQTQIEQHTKARDEQTKLAAEHKTQLEQANQAKAAQVKLANDRQTQIEQFTKARDEQAKLATENKTQLEQANQAKAEQVKLANERQTLIEQITKARDEQAKLFAEHKAQLVKASQAKVEQVKLANERQTQIEQLTKARDEQAKLFAEHKAQLDKVSQAKAEQVKLAKERQTQIEQLTKAKDEQVRLVVSQQLQRDQEKLRADNNQRDIEKKQEELEKLGQQLAELNQRLPLLDDEFVKAEAQIELIKDILIREKAF
;
A
#
# COMPACT_ATOMS: atom_id res chain seq x y z
N MET A 1 36.23 -8.31 -70.08
CA MET A 1 37.56 -8.43 -69.46
C MET A 1 37.48 -7.69 -68.14
N GLU A 2 37.41 -8.39 -67.01
CA GLU A 2 37.42 -7.75 -65.69
C GLU A 2 38.79 -7.09 -65.50
N GLN A 3 38.82 -5.77 -65.31
CA GLN A 3 40.03 -5.06 -64.91
C GLN A 3 40.38 -5.51 -63.50
N ARG A 4 41.35 -6.41 -63.37
CA ARG A 4 41.92 -6.79 -62.08
C ARG A 4 42.86 -5.66 -61.65
N ASN A 5 42.41 -4.88 -60.67
CA ASN A 5 43.23 -3.82 -60.09
C ASN A 5 44.38 -4.48 -59.31
N ARG A 6 45.61 -4.27 -59.80
CA ARG A 6 46.84 -4.74 -59.16
C ARG A 6 47.53 -3.58 -58.46
N LEU A 7 47.86 -3.76 -57.20
CA LEU A 7 48.72 -2.84 -56.45
C LEU A 7 50.14 -3.40 -56.42
N ILE A 8 51.11 -2.58 -56.82
CA ILE A 8 52.53 -2.93 -56.73
C ILE A 8 53.15 -2.05 -55.65
N ILE A 9 53.77 -2.68 -54.66
CA ILE A 9 54.47 -2.02 -53.56
C ILE A 9 55.95 -2.37 -53.67
N ASP A 10 56.74 -1.37 -54.02
CA ASP A 10 58.20 -1.41 -54.03
C ASP A 10 58.71 -0.17 -53.28
N LEU A 11 58.54 -0.22 -51.95
CA LEU A 11 58.88 0.86 -51.03
C LEU A 11 59.73 0.27 -49.91
N PRO A 12 61.05 0.10 -50.14
CA PRO A 12 61.92 -0.60 -49.21
C PRO A 12 61.84 -0.02 -47.80
N GLY A 13 61.41 -0.83 -46.83
CA GLY A 13 61.32 -0.46 -45.42
C GLY A 13 60.00 0.21 -44.99
N GLU A 14 59.10 0.54 -45.92
CA GLU A 14 57.81 1.22 -45.64
C GLU A 14 56.60 0.42 -46.14
N GLU A 15 56.80 -0.82 -46.58
CA GLU A 15 55.77 -1.62 -47.24
C GLU A 15 54.55 -1.84 -46.34
N LEU A 16 54.78 -2.23 -45.07
CA LEU A 16 53.69 -2.47 -44.11
C LEU A 16 53.00 -1.17 -43.68
N SER A 17 53.73 -0.07 -43.56
CA SER A 17 53.17 1.24 -43.20
C SER A 17 52.15 1.70 -44.23
N VAL A 18 52.51 1.59 -45.51
CA VAL A 18 51.64 1.93 -46.65
C VAL A 18 50.42 1.01 -46.69
N LEU A 19 50.61 -0.30 -46.51
CA LEU A 19 49.52 -1.26 -46.45
C LEU A 19 48.52 -0.96 -45.31
N LYS A 20 49.03 -0.65 -44.11
CA LYS A 20 48.20 -0.27 -42.97
C LYS A 20 47.46 1.05 -43.23
N ALA A 21 48.11 2.03 -43.83
CA ALA A 21 47.48 3.30 -44.21
C ALA A 21 46.35 3.09 -45.23
N LEU A 22 46.56 2.25 -46.25
CA LEU A 22 45.55 1.87 -47.23
C LEU A 22 44.38 1.10 -46.59
N GLN A 23 44.65 0.25 -45.60
CA GLN A 23 43.59 -0.45 -44.86
C GLN A 23 42.79 0.51 -43.95
N GLN A 24 43.45 1.45 -43.29
CA GLN A 24 42.80 2.46 -42.44
C GLN A 24 41.95 3.43 -43.25
N ALA A 25 42.40 3.78 -44.47
CA ALA A 25 41.64 4.59 -45.42
C ALA A 25 40.51 3.81 -46.11
N ASP A 26 40.35 2.51 -45.82
CA ASP A 26 39.42 1.61 -46.49
C ASP A 26 39.59 1.63 -48.02
N GLN A 27 40.85 1.55 -48.48
CA GLN A 27 41.19 1.56 -49.91
C GLN A 27 41.84 0.26 -50.37
N LEU A 28 42.38 -0.53 -49.44
CA LEU A 28 43.03 -1.80 -49.75
C LEU A 28 42.06 -2.79 -50.43
N HIS A 29 40.75 -2.67 -50.17
CA HIS A 29 39.72 -3.51 -50.76
C HIS A 29 39.49 -3.27 -52.27
N PHE A 30 39.96 -2.15 -52.84
CA PHE A 30 39.82 -1.89 -54.28
C PHE A 30 40.78 -2.72 -55.14
N PHE A 31 41.78 -3.34 -54.53
CA PHE A 31 42.79 -4.15 -55.21
C PHE A 31 42.49 -5.64 -55.04
N GLU A 32 42.46 -6.35 -56.15
CA GLU A 32 42.26 -7.80 -56.19
C GLU A 32 43.60 -8.53 -56.10
N GLN A 33 44.65 -7.95 -56.68
CA GLN A 33 46.00 -8.49 -56.71
C GLN A 33 46.97 -7.53 -56.04
N LEU A 34 47.94 -8.11 -55.33
CA LEU A 34 49.00 -7.34 -54.68
C LEU A 34 50.34 -7.96 -55.02
N GLN A 35 51.28 -7.13 -55.48
CA GLN A 35 52.66 -7.51 -55.71
C GLN A 35 53.51 -6.72 -54.72
N LEU A 36 54.27 -7.43 -53.89
CA LEU A 36 55.05 -6.86 -52.81
C LEU A 36 56.53 -7.20 -53.03
N HIS A 37 57.41 -6.20 -53.02
CA HIS A 37 58.85 -6.40 -53.05
C HIS A 37 59.43 -6.15 -51.67
N CYS A 38 59.69 -7.22 -50.92
CA CYS A 38 60.21 -7.11 -49.56
C CYS A 38 61.15 -8.28 -49.24
N GLY A 39 62.13 -8.00 -48.37
CA GLY A 39 63.11 -8.99 -47.97
C GLY A 39 62.55 -10.03 -47.00
N ARG A 40 63.12 -11.24 -47.03
CA ARG A 40 62.81 -12.30 -46.06
C ARG A 40 63.18 -11.90 -44.63
N GLN A 41 64.12 -10.98 -44.49
CA GLN A 41 64.53 -10.34 -43.23
C GLN A 41 64.30 -8.82 -43.33
N SER A 42 64.33 -8.13 -42.20
CA SER A 42 64.32 -6.66 -42.18
C SER A 42 65.65 -6.13 -42.73
N LEU A 43 65.60 -5.53 -43.93
CA LEU A 43 66.78 -4.99 -44.62
C LEU A 43 66.97 -3.48 -44.38
N TYR A 44 65.97 -2.81 -43.79
CA TYR A 44 65.94 -1.36 -43.60
C TYR A 44 65.47 -1.02 -42.17
N GLU A 45 65.98 0.08 -41.62
CA GLU A 45 65.60 0.55 -40.28
C GLU A 45 64.10 0.88 -40.22
N GLY A 46 63.36 0.20 -39.35
CA GLY A 46 61.89 0.31 -39.26
C GLY A 46 61.11 -0.61 -40.20
N GLY A 47 61.79 -1.32 -41.11
CA GLY A 47 61.17 -2.29 -42.01
C GLY A 47 60.81 -3.59 -41.32
N GLU A 48 59.71 -4.21 -41.73
CA GLU A 48 59.24 -5.50 -41.21
C GLU A 48 59.65 -6.63 -42.16
N PRO A 49 59.98 -7.84 -41.64
CA PRO A 49 60.29 -8.98 -42.49
C PRO A 49 59.04 -9.44 -43.25
N ALA A 50 59.24 -10.04 -44.43
CA ALA A 50 58.15 -10.56 -45.27
C ALA A 50 57.15 -11.42 -44.49
N THR A 51 57.60 -12.24 -43.54
CA THR A 51 56.72 -13.09 -42.71
C THR A 51 55.66 -12.30 -41.95
N THR A 52 56.02 -11.18 -41.34
CA THR A 52 55.08 -10.30 -40.62
C THR A 52 54.09 -9.65 -41.58
N ILE A 53 54.59 -9.18 -42.73
CA ILE A 53 53.77 -8.47 -43.72
C ILE A 53 52.76 -9.41 -44.39
N LEU A 54 53.22 -10.60 -44.79
CA LEU A 54 52.39 -11.64 -45.41
C LEU A 54 51.36 -12.18 -44.42
N GLN A 55 51.71 -12.40 -43.15
CA GLN A 55 50.74 -12.82 -42.13
C GLN A 55 49.65 -11.77 -41.92
N TRP A 56 50.03 -10.48 -41.86
CA TRP A 56 49.07 -9.40 -41.75
C TRP A 56 48.16 -9.30 -42.98
N LEU A 57 48.71 -9.46 -44.19
CA LEU A 57 47.93 -9.49 -45.44
C LEU A 57 46.96 -10.68 -45.46
N GLN A 58 47.38 -11.85 -44.96
CA GLN A 58 46.51 -13.01 -44.79
C GLN A 58 45.36 -12.73 -43.83
N ASP A 59 45.60 -12.03 -42.73
CA ASP A 59 44.55 -11.59 -41.80
C ASP A 59 43.57 -10.57 -42.43
N GLN A 60 44.03 -9.81 -43.43
CA GLN A 60 43.20 -8.94 -44.26
C GLN A 60 42.55 -9.66 -45.45
N GLY A 61 42.78 -10.97 -45.61
CA GLY A 61 42.15 -11.80 -46.64
C GLY A 61 42.89 -11.84 -47.98
N PHE A 62 44.21 -11.71 -47.99
CA PHE A 62 45.05 -11.94 -49.16
C PHE A 62 45.81 -13.26 -49.03
N ASP A 63 45.65 -14.14 -50.01
CA ASP A 63 46.38 -15.41 -50.07
C ASP A 63 47.66 -15.23 -50.89
N LEU A 64 48.78 -15.75 -50.39
CA LEU A 64 50.02 -15.84 -51.14
C LEU A 64 49.85 -16.83 -52.31
N LEU A 65 50.13 -16.37 -53.53
CA LEU A 65 50.12 -17.18 -54.73
C LEU A 65 51.52 -17.72 -55.06
N THR A 66 52.49 -16.82 -55.19
CA THR A 66 53.85 -17.16 -55.64
C THR A 66 54.89 -16.25 -55.01
N GLU A 67 56.08 -16.82 -54.81
CA GLU A 67 57.32 -16.11 -54.46
C GLU A 67 58.25 -16.23 -55.68
N ASP A 68 58.73 -15.09 -56.18
CA ASP A 68 59.67 -14.99 -57.29
C ASP A 68 60.92 -14.23 -56.83
N ASP A 69 62.03 -14.94 -56.71
CA ASP A 69 63.34 -14.39 -56.33
C ASP A 69 64.32 -14.35 -57.51
N SER A 70 63.84 -14.55 -58.74
CA SER A 70 64.67 -14.60 -59.94
C SER A 70 65.33 -13.28 -60.31
N GLN A 71 64.73 -12.14 -59.91
CA GLN A 71 65.23 -10.80 -60.17
C GLN A 71 66.14 -10.28 -59.05
N ASP A 72 65.73 -10.48 -57.79
CA ASP A 72 66.45 -10.03 -56.59
C ASP A 72 66.27 -11.06 -55.46
N PRO A 73 67.29 -11.89 -55.18
CA PRO A 73 67.23 -12.89 -54.11
C PRO A 73 67.10 -12.31 -52.70
N ASP A 74 67.59 -11.09 -52.47
CA ASP A 74 67.53 -10.42 -51.17
C ASP A 74 66.16 -9.75 -50.97
N ARG A 75 65.51 -9.33 -52.05
CA ARG A 75 64.13 -8.79 -52.06
C ARG A 75 63.22 -9.53 -53.04
N PRO A 76 62.78 -10.75 -52.69
CA PRO A 76 61.83 -11.49 -53.51
C PRO A 76 60.54 -10.69 -53.77
N CYS A 77 59.95 -10.97 -54.92
CA CYS A 77 58.63 -10.52 -55.27
C CYS A 77 57.58 -11.53 -54.75
N TRP A 78 56.61 -11.03 -54.00
CA TRP A 78 55.51 -11.81 -53.46
C TRP A 78 54.22 -11.41 -54.16
N ASP A 79 53.60 -12.35 -54.86
CA ASP A 79 52.30 -12.15 -55.49
C ASP A 79 51.20 -12.71 -54.60
N LEU A 80 50.23 -11.86 -54.27
CA LEU A 80 49.08 -12.22 -53.45
C LEU A 80 47.77 -11.90 -54.19
N ASN A 81 46.73 -12.65 -53.86
CA ASN A 81 45.39 -12.44 -54.40
C ASN A 81 44.34 -12.40 -53.30
N ARG A 82 43.39 -11.49 -53.44
CA ARG A 82 42.35 -11.27 -52.45
C ARG A 82 41.33 -12.41 -52.46
N ASN A 83 41.16 -13.07 -51.32
CA ASN A 83 40.20 -14.13 -51.12
C ASN A 83 38.85 -13.55 -50.67
N LYS A 84 38.01 -13.21 -51.66
CA LYS A 84 36.65 -12.70 -51.43
C LYS A 84 35.79 -13.68 -50.62
N LEU A 85 35.94 -14.99 -50.86
CA LEU A 85 35.18 -16.03 -50.16
C LEU A 85 35.52 -16.12 -48.67
N GLN A 86 36.79 -15.97 -48.31
CA GLN A 86 37.21 -15.97 -46.90
C GLN A 86 36.66 -14.75 -46.15
N LEU A 87 36.63 -13.58 -46.80
CA LEU A 87 36.05 -12.36 -46.23
C LEU A 87 34.53 -12.49 -46.06
N ASP A 88 33.83 -12.97 -47.09
CA ASP A 88 32.39 -13.22 -47.03
C ASP A 88 32.04 -14.24 -45.94
N HIS A 89 32.80 -15.32 -45.83
CA HIS A 89 32.62 -16.32 -44.78
C HIS A 89 32.85 -15.73 -43.38
N ARG A 90 33.85 -14.84 -43.22
CA ARG A 90 34.11 -14.15 -41.95
C ARG A 90 32.94 -13.26 -41.57
N ASP A 91 32.39 -12.50 -42.51
CA ASP A 91 31.30 -11.58 -42.24
C ASP A 91 29.98 -12.33 -42.02
N LEU A 92 29.73 -13.41 -42.77
CA LEU A 92 28.60 -14.30 -42.54
C LEU A 92 28.67 -14.96 -41.16
N LYS A 93 29.86 -15.36 -40.72
CA LYS A 93 30.08 -15.90 -39.36
C LYS A 93 29.79 -14.86 -38.27
N LYS A 94 30.20 -13.60 -38.48
CA LYS A 94 29.84 -12.50 -37.55
C LYS A 94 28.33 -12.27 -37.50
N GLN A 95 27.67 -12.27 -38.66
CA GLN A 95 26.21 -12.14 -38.74
C GLN A 95 25.50 -13.30 -38.05
N LEU A 96 25.98 -14.54 -38.21
CA LEU A 96 25.43 -15.72 -37.55
C LEU A 96 25.53 -15.61 -36.02
N VAL A 97 26.69 -15.18 -35.50
CA VAL A 97 26.87 -14.97 -34.05
C VAL A 97 25.92 -13.89 -33.53
N GLN A 98 25.75 -12.80 -34.28
CA GLN A 98 24.82 -11.73 -33.93
C GLN A 98 23.37 -12.21 -33.96
N GLN A 99 22.98 -12.96 -34.99
CA GLN A 99 21.65 -13.57 -35.13
C GLN A 99 21.35 -14.54 -33.98
N THR A 100 22.30 -15.42 -33.62
CA THR A 100 22.16 -16.33 -32.47
C THR A 100 21.95 -15.56 -31.17
N LYS A 101 22.71 -14.48 -30.94
CA LYS A 101 22.55 -13.64 -29.75
C LYS A 101 21.15 -13.00 -29.69
N ILE A 102 20.69 -12.45 -30.81
CA ILE A 102 19.34 -11.87 -30.91
C ILE A 102 18.27 -12.94 -30.67
N HIS A 103 18.43 -14.13 -31.23
CA HIS A 103 17.48 -15.23 -31.05
C HIS A 103 17.44 -15.69 -29.59
N ASP A 104 18.57 -15.79 -28.91
CA ASP A 104 18.64 -16.14 -27.49
C ASP A 104 17.98 -15.07 -26.60
N GLU A 105 18.20 -13.78 -26.91
CA GLU A 105 17.52 -12.66 -26.25
C GLU A 105 16.00 -12.72 -26.47
N GLN A 106 15.55 -12.97 -27.70
CA GLN A 106 14.12 -13.14 -28.01
C GLN A 106 13.51 -14.32 -27.27
N LYS A 107 14.22 -15.46 -27.19
CA LYS A 107 13.77 -16.66 -26.49
C LYS A 107 13.64 -16.42 -24.98
N ALA A 108 14.59 -15.70 -24.38
CA ALA A 108 14.52 -15.30 -22.98
C ALA A 108 13.29 -14.41 -22.72
N LEU A 109 13.06 -13.42 -23.59
CA LEU A 109 11.93 -12.50 -23.48
C LEU A 109 10.58 -13.20 -23.69
N LEU A 110 10.53 -14.20 -24.57
CA LEU A 110 9.34 -15.05 -24.77
C LEU A 110 9.02 -15.85 -23.50
N ASN A 111 10.03 -16.48 -22.89
CA ASN A 111 9.87 -17.24 -21.65
C ASN A 111 9.38 -16.35 -20.51
N GLU A 112 9.94 -15.16 -20.35
CA GLU A 112 9.53 -14.21 -19.33
C GLU A 112 8.08 -13.76 -19.52
N ARG A 113 7.67 -13.48 -20.77
CA ARG A 113 6.29 -13.16 -21.12
C ARG A 113 5.34 -14.33 -20.85
N GLN A 114 5.76 -15.56 -21.09
CA GLN A 114 4.97 -16.76 -20.81
C GLN A 114 4.76 -16.97 -19.30
N ILE A 115 5.77 -16.68 -18.48
CA ILE A 115 5.66 -16.67 -17.02
C ILE A 115 4.65 -15.60 -16.57
N GLN A 116 4.74 -14.38 -17.10
CA GLN A 116 3.81 -13.29 -16.78
C GLN A 116 2.37 -13.65 -17.15
N VAL A 117 2.14 -14.24 -18.32
CA VAL A 117 0.81 -14.72 -18.73
C VAL A 117 0.30 -15.77 -17.74
N GLY A 118 1.13 -16.73 -17.33
CA GLY A 118 0.75 -17.73 -16.32
C GLY A 118 0.36 -17.13 -14.98
N GLN A 119 1.05 -16.08 -14.53
CA GLN A 119 0.70 -15.35 -13.30
C GLN A 119 -0.63 -14.60 -13.44
N LEU A 120 -0.85 -13.91 -14.57
CA LEU A 120 -2.09 -13.19 -14.85
C LEU A 120 -3.30 -14.13 -14.95
N THR A 121 -3.14 -15.30 -15.57
CA THR A 121 -4.20 -16.32 -15.64
C THR A 121 -4.60 -16.79 -14.24
N LYS A 122 -3.62 -17.09 -13.37
CA LYS A 122 -3.91 -17.46 -11.96
C LYS A 122 -4.62 -16.35 -11.20
N ALA A 123 -4.23 -15.09 -11.42
CA ALA A 123 -4.88 -13.94 -10.79
C ALA A 123 -6.34 -13.79 -11.26
N LEU A 124 -6.60 -13.95 -12.57
CA LEU A 124 -7.94 -13.94 -13.15
C LEU A 124 -8.82 -15.07 -12.61
N GLU A 125 -8.29 -16.28 -12.49
CA GLU A 125 -9.00 -17.41 -11.87
C GLU A 125 -9.34 -17.14 -10.40
N GLY A 126 -8.42 -16.55 -9.64
CA GLY A 126 -8.66 -16.13 -8.26
C GLY A 126 -9.77 -15.07 -8.17
N GLN A 127 -9.75 -14.09 -9.06
CA GLN A 127 -10.77 -13.04 -9.11
C GLN A 127 -12.14 -13.59 -9.50
N ALA A 128 -12.20 -14.55 -10.44
CA ALA A 128 -13.43 -15.24 -10.82
C ALA A 128 -14.04 -16.04 -9.65
N LYS A 129 -13.21 -16.72 -8.84
CA LYS A 129 -13.66 -17.42 -7.63
C LYS A 129 -14.25 -16.46 -6.60
N LEU A 130 -13.56 -15.36 -6.31
CA LEU A 130 -14.07 -14.33 -5.38
C LEU A 130 -15.39 -13.72 -5.86
N LEU A 131 -15.55 -13.52 -7.18
CA LEU A 131 -16.78 -12.97 -7.75
C LEU A 131 -17.95 -13.96 -7.62
N ALA A 132 -17.69 -15.26 -7.79
CA ALA A 132 -18.67 -16.31 -7.56
C ALA A 132 -19.07 -16.43 -6.06
N GLU A 133 -18.10 -16.35 -5.15
CA GLU A 133 -18.36 -16.32 -3.71
C GLU A 133 -19.19 -15.11 -3.30
N ASN A 134 -18.83 -13.91 -3.77
CA ASN A 134 -19.59 -12.68 -3.51
C ASN A 134 -21.01 -12.76 -4.05
N LYS A 135 -21.22 -13.33 -5.25
CA LYS A 135 -22.56 -13.56 -5.81
C LYS A 135 -23.39 -14.46 -4.89
N THR A 136 -22.78 -15.54 -4.40
CA THR A 136 -23.44 -16.49 -3.48
C THR A 136 -23.79 -15.83 -2.14
N LEU A 137 -22.90 -15.00 -1.59
CA LEU A 137 -23.16 -14.25 -0.35
C LEU A 137 -24.28 -13.23 -0.52
N LEU A 138 -24.32 -12.52 -1.66
CA LEU A 138 -25.38 -11.57 -1.96
C LEU A 138 -26.75 -12.26 -2.05
N GLU A 139 -26.78 -13.44 -2.65
CA GLU A 139 -28.00 -14.24 -2.79
C GLU A 139 -28.51 -14.73 -1.42
N LYS A 140 -27.60 -15.21 -0.56
CA LYS A 140 -27.93 -15.55 0.85
C LYS A 140 -28.42 -14.34 1.64
N ALA A 141 -27.79 -13.17 1.47
CA ALA A 141 -28.21 -11.94 2.14
C ALA A 141 -29.62 -11.50 1.71
N ASN A 142 -29.92 -11.60 0.41
CA ASN A 142 -31.26 -11.31 -0.11
C ASN A 142 -32.32 -12.29 0.42
N GLN A 143 -32.00 -13.58 0.50
CA GLN A 143 -32.89 -14.58 1.11
C GLN A 143 -33.14 -14.30 2.60
N ALA A 144 -32.08 -13.96 3.36
CA ALA A 144 -32.20 -13.59 4.77
C ALA A 144 -33.07 -12.35 4.96
N LYS A 145 -32.91 -11.32 4.10
CA LYS A 145 -33.75 -10.11 4.12
C LYS A 145 -35.22 -10.45 3.84
N ALA A 146 -35.50 -11.26 2.82
CA ALA A 146 -36.86 -11.68 2.49
C ALA A 146 -37.52 -12.49 3.63
N ALA A 147 -36.73 -13.36 4.30
CA ALA A 147 -37.19 -14.08 5.48
C ALA A 147 -37.50 -13.13 6.66
N GLN A 148 -36.67 -12.10 6.86
CA GLN A 148 -36.87 -11.12 7.91
C GLN A 148 -38.11 -10.25 7.67
N GLU A 149 -38.38 -9.86 6.42
CA GLU A 149 -39.62 -9.18 6.01
C GLU A 149 -40.86 -10.03 6.27
N LYS A 150 -40.82 -11.33 5.92
CA LYS A 150 -41.93 -12.26 6.26
C LYS A 150 -42.18 -12.34 7.75
N LEU A 151 -41.11 -12.50 8.54
CA LEU A 151 -41.20 -12.59 10.00
C LEU A 151 -41.74 -11.29 10.62
N ALA A 152 -41.36 -10.14 10.07
CA ALA A 152 -41.87 -8.83 10.49
C ALA A 152 -43.37 -8.70 10.19
N ASN A 153 -43.81 -9.12 9.01
CA ASN A 153 -45.23 -9.13 8.65
C ASN A 153 -46.03 -10.09 9.53
N GLU A 154 -45.53 -11.30 9.80
CA GLU A 154 -46.18 -12.25 10.72
C GLU A 154 -46.32 -11.69 12.14
N ARG A 155 -45.27 -11.04 12.66
CA ARG A 155 -45.32 -10.35 13.96
C ARG A 155 -46.32 -9.21 13.97
N GLN A 156 -46.41 -8.43 12.89
CA GLN A 156 -47.38 -7.35 12.77
C GLN A 156 -48.81 -7.90 12.84
N THR A 157 -49.09 -8.97 12.10
CA THR A 157 -50.40 -9.64 12.12
C THR A 157 -50.73 -10.20 13.51
N GLN A 158 -49.76 -10.78 14.22
CA GLN A 158 -49.96 -11.24 15.60
C GLN A 158 -50.25 -10.08 16.56
N ILE A 159 -49.57 -8.93 16.41
CA ILE A 159 -49.84 -7.75 17.23
C ILE A 159 -51.25 -7.23 16.99
N GLU A 160 -51.72 -7.19 15.74
CA GLU A 160 -53.10 -6.81 15.41
C GLU A 160 -54.12 -7.77 16.04
N GLN A 161 -53.90 -9.08 15.94
CA GLN A 161 -54.78 -10.09 16.57
C GLN A 161 -54.83 -9.94 18.09
N LEU A 162 -53.67 -9.78 18.75
CA LEU A 162 -53.60 -9.57 20.19
C LEU A 162 -54.29 -8.26 20.61
N THR A 163 -54.22 -7.22 19.77
CA THR A 163 -54.91 -5.94 20.02
C THR A 163 -56.42 -6.12 19.97
N MET A 164 -56.94 -6.83 18.96
CA MET A 164 -58.37 -7.16 18.88
C MET A 164 -58.86 -7.98 20.08
N VAL A 165 -58.12 -9.02 20.47
CA VAL A 165 -58.46 -9.84 21.64
C VAL A 165 -58.47 -9.00 22.91
N LYS A 166 -57.51 -8.09 23.06
CA LYS A 166 -57.44 -7.19 24.22
C LYS A 166 -58.64 -6.23 24.26
N GLU A 167 -59.02 -5.65 23.12
CA GLU A 167 -60.21 -4.78 23.03
C GLU A 167 -61.49 -5.55 23.37
N GLU A 168 -61.65 -6.76 22.85
CA GLU A 168 -62.80 -7.62 23.11
C GLU A 168 -62.87 -8.04 24.59
N GLN A 169 -61.73 -8.36 25.19
CA GLN A 169 -61.65 -8.67 26.62
C GLN A 169 -61.95 -7.44 27.50
N THR A 170 -61.55 -6.26 27.07
CA THR A 170 -61.90 -4.99 27.76
C THR A 170 -63.41 -4.76 27.72
N LYS A 171 -64.05 -5.07 26.59
CA LYS A 171 -65.51 -5.00 26.41
C LYS A 171 -66.24 -6.01 27.30
N HIS A 172 -65.78 -7.26 27.34
CA HIS A 172 -66.31 -8.30 28.22
C HIS A 172 -66.19 -7.93 29.70
N VAL A 173 -65.05 -7.36 30.13
CA VAL A 173 -64.87 -6.90 31.51
C VAL A 173 -65.85 -5.77 31.86
N ALA A 174 -66.09 -4.82 30.94
CA ALA A 174 -67.07 -3.76 31.13
C ALA A 174 -68.51 -4.30 31.22
N GLU A 175 -68.87 -5.27 30.39
CA GLU A 175 -70.18 -5.94 30.42
C GLU A 175 -70.37 -6.74 31.71
N SER A 176 -69.38 -7.53 32.13
CA SER A 176 -69.42 -8.28 33.39
C SER A 176 -69.55 -7.36 34.60
N LYS A 177 -68.86 -6.21 34.61
CA LYS A 177 -69.00 -5.19 35.65
C LYS A 177 -70.43 -4.65 35.72
N THR A 178 -71.03 -4.37 34.58
CA THR A 178 -72.42 -3.88 34.48
C THR A 178 -73.42 -4.95 34.95
N GLN A 179 -73.21 -6.22 34.61
CA GLN A 179 -74.06 -7.31 35.07
C GLN A 179 -73.96 -7.55 36.58
N LEU A 180 -72.75 -7.46 37.14
CA LEU A 180 -72.53 -7.57 38.59
C LEU A 180 -73.27 -6.46 39.36
N GLU A 181 -73.28 -5.25 38.81
CA GLU A 181 -73.98 -4.11 39.40
C GLU A 181 -75.50 -4.29 39.40
N LYS A 182 -76.06 -4.81 38.29
CA LYS A 182 -77.48 -5.21 38.21
C LYS A 182 -77.82 -6.35 39.18
N ALA A 183 -76.96 -7.36 39.30
CA ALA A 183 -77.16 -8.48 40.21
C ALA A 183 -77.15 -8.01 41.68
N ASN A 184 -76.27 -7.07 42.04
CA ASN A 184 -76.22 -6.48 43.38
C ASN A 184 -77.49 -5.67 43.68
N GLN A 185 -78.01 -4.91 42.72
CA GLN A 185 -79.30 -4.21 42.88
C GLN A 185 -80.47 -5.18 43.06
N ALA A 186 -80.52 -6.26 42.26
CA ALA A 186 -81.55 -7.29 42.39
C ALA A 186 -81.50 -8.00 43.74
N LYS A 187 -80.30 -8.31 44.24
CA LYS A 187 -80.09 -8.89 45.58
C LYS A 187 -80.61 -7.96 46.69
N ALA A 188 -80.31 -6.66 46.60
CA ALA A 188 -80.78 -5.67 47.57
C ALA A 188 -82.32 -5.55 47.57
N VAL A 189 -82.97 -5.65 46.41
CA VAL A 189 -84.44 -5.69 46.31
C VAL A 189 -85.00 -6.96 46.93
N GLN A 190 -84.38 -8.12 46.67
CA GLN A 190 -84.83 -9.40 47.22
C GLN A 190 -84.69 -9.46 48.75
N GLU A 191 -83.65 -8.84 49.31
CA GLU A 191 -83.43 -8.73 50.75
C GLU A 191 -84.50 -7.83 51.42
N LYS A 192 -84.87 -6.71 50.79
CA LYS A 192 -86.02 -5.90 51.25
C LYS A 192 -87.33 -6.70 51.24
N LEU A 193 -87.61 -7.43 50.15
CA LEU A 193 -88.84 -8.22 50.02
C LEU A 193 -88.88 -9.38 51.03
N ALA A 194 -87.73 -9.99 51.33
CA ALA A 194 -87.64 -11.02 52.36
C ALA A 194 -87.95 -10.47 53.75
N ASN A 195 -87.43 -9.29 54.09
CA ASN A 195 -87.71 -8.62 55.36
C ASN A 195 -89.20 -8.22 55.50
N GLU A 196 -89.82 -7.72 54.42
CA GLU A 196 -91.26 -7.42 54.39
C GLU A 196 -92.12 -8.67 54.58
N ARG A 197 -91.78 -9.77 53.92
CA ARG A 197 -92.47 -11.06 54.10
C ARG A 197 -92.31 -11.62 55.50
N GLN A 198 -91.11 -11.48 56.10
CA GLN A 198 -90.86 -11.90 57.48
C GLN A 198 -91.77 -11.12 58.46
N ALA A 199 -91.89 -9.80 58.28
CA ALA A 199 -92.79 -8.97 59.08
C ALA A 199 -94.27 -9.37 58.92
N GLN A 200 -94.70 -9.73 57.70
CA GLN A 200 -96.05 -10.24 57.45
C GLN A 200 -96.32 -11.58 58.15
N VAL A 201 -95.38 -12.52 58.09
CA VAL A 201 -95.49 -13.82 58.78
C VAL A 201 -95.59 -13.62 60.29
N GLU A 202 -94.85 -12.67 60.85
CA GLU A 202 -94.89 -12.36 62.29
C GLU A 202 -96.25 -11.77 62.72
N GLN A 203 -96.86 -10.91 61.89
CA GLN A 203 -98.23 -10.42 62.11
C GLN A 203 -99.29 -11.53 62.04
N LEU A 204 -99.21 -12.39 61.02
CA LEU A 204 -100.13 -13.52 60.86
C LEU A 204 -100.00 -14.54 62.01
N THR A 205 -98.78 -14.73 62.53
CA THR A 205 -98.55 -15.61 63.68
C THR A 205 -99.21 -15.07 64.94
N LYS A 206 -99.08 -13.76 65.22
CA LYS A 206 -99.78 -13.11 66.34
C LYS A 206 -101.31 -13.25 66.23
N ALA A 207 -101.86 -13.02 65.03
CA ALA A 207 -103.31 -13.18 64.79
C ALA A 207 -103.78 -14.63 65.02
N ARG A 208 -102.99 -15.62 64.59
CA ARG A 208 -103.29 -17.05 64.78
C ARG A 208 -103.28 -17.44 66.27
N ASP A 209 -102.32 -16.93 67.03
CA ASP A 209 -102.21 -17.21 68.47
C ASP A 209 -103.38 -16.61 69.25
N GLU A 210 -103.84 -15.42 68.85
CA GLU A 210 -105.04 -14.77 69.39
C GLU A 210 -106.32 -15.56 69.08
N GLN A 211 -106.43 -16.10 67.87
CA GLN A 211 -107.53 -17.01 67.49
C GLN A 211 -107.51 -18.31 68.29
N THR A 212 -106.31 -18.85 68.58
CA THR A 212 -106.13 -20.07 69.37
C THR A 212 -106.55 -19.84 70.82
N LYS A 213 -106.29 -18.64 71.37
CA LYS A 213 -106.71 -18.24 72.72
C LYS A 213 -108.24 -18.13 72.84
N LEU A 214 -108.89 -17.51 71.86
CA LEU A 214 -110.36 -17.42 71.77
C LEU A 214 -111.03 -18.80 71.65
N ALA A 215 -110.45 -19.71 70.87
CA ALA A 215 -110.97 -21.08 70.74
C ALA A 215 -110.87 -21.88 72.05
N ALA A 216 -109.80 -21.68 72.83
CA ALA A 216 -109.64 -22.30 74.14
C ALA A 216 -110.67 -21.76 75.15
N GLU A 217 -110.94 -20.46 75.14
CA GLU A 217 -111.92 -19.80 76.03
C GLU A 217 -113.36 -20.26 75.75
N ASN A 218 -113.73 -20.39 74.47
CA ASN A 218 -115.03 -20.96 74.07
C ASN A 218 -115.20 -22.43 74.49
N LYS A 219 -114.10 -23.23 74.46
CA LYS A 219 -114.14 -24.62 74.93
C LYS A 219 -114.42 -24.70 76.43
N THR A 220 -113.83 -23.83 77.23
CA THR A 220 -114.06 -23.78 78.70
C THR A 220 -115.50 -23.40 79.04
N GLN A 221 -116.13 -22.48 78.29
CA GLN A 221 -117.54 -22.13 78.49
C GLN A 221 -118.49 -23.30 78.17
N LEU A 222 -118.17 -24.10 77.14
CA LEU A 222 -118.97 -25.26 76.74
C LEU A 222 -118.93 -26.40 77.78
N GLU A 223 -117.77 -26.57 78.43
CA GLU A 223 -117.57 -27.55 79.51
C GLU A 223 -118.39 -27.20 80.78
N GLN A 224 -118.47 -25.91 81.13
CA GLN A 224 -119.28 -25.41 82.25
C GLN A 224 -120.79 -25.58 82.01
N ALA A 225 -121.26 -25.39 80.77
CA ALA A 225 -122.67 -25.61 80.41
C ALA A 225 -123.10 -27.09 80.51
N ASN A 226 -122.19 -28.02 80.18
CA ASN A 226 -122.47 -29.46 80.28
C ASN A 226 -122.55 -29.95 81.74
N GLN A 227 -121.76 -29.38 82.66
CA GLN A 227 -121.84 -29.71 84.09
C GLN A 227 -123.16 -29.21 84.74
N ALA A 228 -123.70 -28.08 84.29
CA ALA A 228 -125.02 -27.59 84.73
C ALA A 228 -126.19 -28.50 84.28
N LYS A 229 -126.06 -29.17 83.13
CA LYS A 229 -127.08 -30.08 82.59
C LYS A 229 -127.16 -31.41 83.35
N VAL A 230 -126.02 -31.93 83.83
CA VAL A 230 -125.95 -33.17 84.62
C VAL A 230 -126.58 -33.00 86.02
N ALA A 231 -126.56 -31.80 86.59
CA ALA A 231 -127.20 -31.50 87.87
C ALA A 231 -128.74 -31.45 87.80
N GLN A 232 -129.33 -31.07 86.66
CA GLN A 232 -130.79 -31.07 86.44
C GLN A 232 -131.40 -32.48 86.30
N VAL A 233 -130.65 -33.45 85.79
CA VAL A 233 -131.12 -34.85 85.61
C VAL A 233 -131.24 -35.59 86.94
N LYS A 234 -130.38 -35.29 87.93
CA LYS A 234 -130.48 -35.87 89.28
C LYS A 234 -131.72 -35.42 90.06
N LEU A 235 -132.21 -34.20 89.84
CA LEU A 235 -133.39 -33.66 90.51
C LEU A 235 -134.72 -34.18 89.93
N ALA A 236 -134.71 -34.74 88.71
CA ALA A 236 -135.89 -35.29 88.04
C ALA A 236 -136.19 -36.74 88.46
N ASN A 237 -135.15 -37.57 88.69
CA ASN A 237 -135.32 -38.96 89.10
C ASN A 237 -135.86 -39.11 90.55
N ASP A 238 -135.54 -38.18 91.44
CA ASP A 238 -136.05 -38.23 92.83
C ASP A 238 -137.56 -37.93 92.93
N ARG A 239 -138.14 -37.22 91.94
CA ARG A 239 -139.60 -36.94 91.88
C ARG A 239 -140.43 -38.08 91.27
N GLN A 240 -139.85 -38.91 90.40
CA GLN A 240 -140.54 -40.07 89.80
C GLN A 240 -140.79 -41.18 90.83
N THR A 241 -139.87 -41.36 91.77
CA THR A 241 -139.93 -42.41 92.80
C THR A 241 -141.04 -42.18 93.86
N GLN A 242 -141.58 -40.97 93.94
CA GLN A 242 -142.60 -40.58 94.94
C GLN A 242 -144.05 -40.71 94.43
N ILE A 243 -144.28 -40.83 93.11
CA ILE A 243 -145.62 -40.96 92.51
C ILE A 243 -146.05 -42.43 92.39
N GLU A 244 -145.12 -43.36 92.18
CA GLU A 244 -145.44 -44.77 91.90
C GLU A 244 -145.72 -45.60 93.18
N GLN A 245 -145.33 -45.10 94.36
CA GLN A 245 -145.62 -45.71 95.67
C GLN A 245 -147.05 -45.46 96.19
N LEU A 246 -147.83 -44.59 95.53
CA LEU A 246 -149.22 -44.28 95.91
C LEU A 246 -150.29 -45.01 95.06
N THR A 247 -149.89 -45.79 94.04
CA THR A 247 -150.78 -46.73 93.29
C THR A 247 -150.64 -48.16 93.79
N LYS A 248 -150.28 -48.28 95.07
CA LYS A 248 -150.60 -49.42 95.93
C LYS A 248 -152.07 -49.79 95.75
N ALA A 249 -152.32 -51.07 95.95
CA ALA A 249 -153.44 -51.48 96.80
C ALA A 249 -154.85 -51.20 96.26
N ARG A 250 -155.10 -51.51 94.97
CA ARG A 250 -156.47 -51.79 94.57
C ARG A 250 -156.69 -53.24 94.18
N ASP A 251 -156.49 -53.65 92.94
CA ASP A 251 -157.26 -54.82 92.51
C ASP A 251 -156.34 -56.00 92.19
N GLU A 252 -156.12 -56.86 93.17
CA GLU A 252 -157.02 -57.99 93.40
C GLU A 252 -156.61 -59.14 92.48
N GLN A 253 -156.00 -60.12 93.13
CA GLN A 253 -156.73 -61.35 93.41
C GLN A 253 -156.84 -62.21 92.17
N THR A 254 -156.06 -63.27 92.15
CA THR A 254 -156.66 -64.58 92.46
C THR A 254 -157.34 -65.15 91.22
N LYS A 255 -156.58 -65.85 90.39
CA LYS A 255 -156.82 -67.29 90.19
C LYS A 255 -155.93 -67.88 89.10
N LEU A 256 -155.41 -69.07 89.42
CA LEU A 256 -154.97 -70.13 88.49
C LEU A 256 -153.56 -69.92 87.90
N ALA A 257 -152.45 -70.22 88.55
CA ALA A 257 -152.15 -71.29 89.49
C ALA A 257 -152.67 -72.68 89.05
N ALA A 258 -151.76 -73.42 88.42
CA ALA A 258 -151.54 -74.84 88.71
C ALA A 258 -152.24 -75.94 87.89
N GLU A 259 -152.33 -75.80 86.57
CA GLU A 259 -152.37 -76.96 85.64
C GLU A 259 -151.61 -76.56 84.37
N ASN A 260 -150.67 -77.27 83.76
CA ASN A 260 -149.94 -78.50 84.06
C ASN A 260 -148.65 -78.39 83.22
N LYS A 261 -147.46 -78.30 83.83
CA LYS A 261 -146.50 -79.40 83.87
C LYS A 261 -146.73 -80.40 82.71
N THR A 262 -145.86 -80.32 81.69
CA THR A 262 -145.55 -81.31 80.64
C THR A 262 -145.82 -80.81 79.21
N GLN A 263 -144.97 -79.90 78.72
CA GLN A 263 -144.54 -79.75 77.32
C GLN A 263 -143.78 -78.42 77.16
N LEU A 264 -142.55 -78.28 76.67
CA LEU A 264 -141.54 -79.21 76.18
C LEU A 264 -140.38 -78.30 75.71
N GLU A 265 -139.30 -78.22 76.50
CA GLU A 265 -137.97 -78.68 76.07
C GLU A 265 -137.35 -78.26 74.70
N GLN A 266 -137.81 -77.26 73.93
CA GLN A 266 -137.21 -76.99 72.59
C GLN A 266 -136.74 -75.58 72.26
N ALA A 267 -137.02 -74.54 73.07
CA ALA A 267 -136.63 -73.17 72.70
C ALA A 267 -135.19 -72.77 73.13
N ASN A 268 -134.46 -73.65 73.82
CA ASN A 268 -133.22 -73.33 74.54
C ASN A 268 -131.89 -73.51 73.77
N GLN A 269 -131.89 -73.74 72.44
CA GLN A 269 -130.63 -73.91 71.69
C GLN A 269 -130.29 -72.82 70.65
N ALA A 270 -131.16 -71.85 70.35
CA ALA A 270 -130.91 -70.91 69.24
C ALA A 270 -130.30 -69.54 69.62
N LYS A 271 -130.30 -69.12 70.90
CA LYS A 271 -129.98 -67.72 71.26
C LYS A 271 -128.54 -67.46 71.74
N ALA A 272 -127.77 -68.50 72.05
CA ALA A 272 -126.39 -68.37 72.56
C ALA A 272 -125.31 -68.28 71.46
N ALA A 273 -125.60 -68.70 70.21
CA ALA A 273 -124.63 -68.69 69.10
C ALA A 273 -124.44 -67.32 68.44
N GLN A 274 -125.41 -66.42 68.55
CA GLN A 274 -125.38 -65.12 67.85
C GLN A 274 -124.53 -64.05 68.56
N ALA A 275 -124.25 -64.22 69.87
CA ALA A 275 -123.43 -63.28 70.65
C ALA A 275 -121.91 -63.50 70.52
N LYS A 276 -121.45 -64.72 70.19
CA LYS A 276 -120.02 -65.02 69.99
C LYS A 276 -119.48 -64.52 68.64
N LEU A 277 -120.29 -64.60 67.59
CA LEU A 277 -119.90 -64.21 66.22
C LEU A 277 -119.74 -62.67 66.03
N ALA A 278 -120.39 -61.86 66.87
CA ALA A 278 -120.30 -60.40 66.81
C ALA A 278 -118.99 -59.85 67.41
N SER A 279 -118.47 -60.50 68.47
CA SER A 279 -117.20 -60.12 69.11
C SER A 279 -115.97 -60.47 68.24
N GLU A 280 -115.99 -61.62 67.57
CA GLU A 280 -114.90 -62.03 66.67
C GLU A 280 -114.81 -61.15 65.40
N ARG A 281 -115.96 -60.72 64.84
CA ARG A 281 -115.98 -59.81 63.68
C ARG A 281 -115.46 -58.41 64.00
N GLN A 282 -115.74 -57.87 65.19
CA GLN A 282 -115.21 -56.58 65.62
C GLN A 282 -113.67 -56.62 65.73
N THR A 283 -113.12 -57.73 66.25
CA THR A 283 -111.66 -57.91 66.42
C THR A 283 -110.93 -58.04 65.08
N GLN A 284 -111.51 -58.73 64.09
CA GLN A 284 -110.92 -58.86 62.75
C GLN A 284 -110.94 -57.54 61.96
N ILE A 285 -111.99 -56.73 62.08
CA ILE A 285 -112.07 -55.42 61.42
C ILE A 285 -110.97 -54.47 61.95
N GLU A 286 -110.70 -54.50 63.25
CA GLU A 286 -109.67 -53.66 63.86
C GLU A 286 -108.25 -54.10 63.48
N GLN A 287 -108.01 -55.40 63.29
CA GLN A 287 -106.75 -55.94 62.77
C GLN A 287 -106.51 -55.56 61.29
N HIS A 288 -107.53 -55.68 60.43
CA HIS A 288 -107.41 -55.29 59.02
C HIS A 288 -107.23 -53.78 58.83
N THR A 289 -107.82 -52.96 59.70
CA THR A 289 -107.63 -51.49 59.66
C THR A 289 -106.19 -51.12 60.02
N LYS A 290 -105.61 -51.73 61.07
CA LYS A 290 -104.19 -51.54 61.42
C LYS A 290 -103.24 -51.99 60.30
N ALA A 291 -103.49 -53.16 59.70
CA ALA A 291 -102.69 -53.67 58.60
C ALA A 291 -102.72 -52.76 57.35
N ARG A 292 -103.89 -52.20 57.02
CA ARG A 292 -104.04 -51.26 55.89
C ARG A 292 -103.29 -49.94 56.14
N ASP A 293 -103.35 -49.42 57.36
CA ASP A 293 -102.68 -48.16 57.71
C ASP A 293 -101.15 -48.34 57.74
N GLU A 294 -100.65 -49.51 58.18
CA GLU A 294 -99.23 -49.90 58.06
C GLU A 294 -98.79 -50.07 56.60
N GLN A 295 -99.62 -50.69 55.76
CA GLN A 295 -99.34 -50.86 54.34
C GLN A 295 -99.31 -49.51 53.60
N THR A 296 -100.16 -48.56 54.01
CA THR A 296 -100.17 -47.18 53.49
C THR A 296 -98.94 -46.40 53.91
N LYS A 297 -98.45 -46.60 55.14
CA LYS A 297 -97.23 -45.97 55.65
C LYS A 297 -95.97 -46.51 54.93
N LEU A 298 -95.87 -47.82 54.75
CA LEU A 298 -94.77 -48.45 54.01
C LEU A 298 -94.75 -48.02 52.54
N ALA A 299 -95.91 -47.87 51.89
CA ALA A 299 -95.98 -47.39 50.52
C ALA A 299 -95.47 -45.94 50.37
N ALA A 300 -95.78 -45.07 51.33
CA ALA A 300 -95.27 -43.69 51.34
C ALA A 300 -93.76 -43.64 51.59
N GLU A 301 -93.25 -44.52 52.45
CA GLU A 301 -91.82 -44.63 52.79
C GLU A 301 -91.00 -45.16 51.60
N HIS A 302 -91.47 -46.21 50.93
CA HIS A 302 -90.85 -46.73 49.70
C HIS A 302 -90.87 -45.71 48.56
N LYS A 303 -91.94 -44.92 48.40
CA LYS A 303 -91.99 -43.83 47.41
C LYS A 303 -90.92 -42.77 47.69
N THR A 304 -90.73 -42.42 48.96
CA THR A 304 -89.70 -41.44 49.38
C THR A 304 -88.29 -41.98 49.16
N GLN A 305 -88.03 -43.25 49.47
CA GLN A 305 -86.74 -43.90 49.24
C GLN A 305 -86.42 -44.01 47.73
N LEU A 306 -87.41 -44.28 46.89
CA LEU A 306 -87.23 -44.34 45.42
C LEU A 306 -86.87 -42.95 44.85
N GLU A 307 -87.50 -41.90 45.34
CA GLU A 307 -87.22 -40.51 44.95
C GLU A 307 -85.78 -40.11 45.34
N GLN A 308 -85.35 -40.44 46.55
CA GLN A 308 -83.98 -40.19 47.03
C GLN A 308 -82.94 -40.99 46.26
N ALA A 309 -83.22 -42.26 45.93
CA ALA A 309 -82.33 -43.09 45.13
C ALA A 309 -82.17 -42.55 43.70
N ASN A 310 -83.25 -42.04 43.09
CA ASN A 310 -83.19 -41.42 41.77
C ASN A 310 -82.41 -40.10 41.77
N GLN A 311 -82.56 -39.26 42.81
CA GLN A 311 -81.76 -38.04 42.96
C GLN A 311 -80.27 -38.36 43.18
N ALA A 312 -79.95 -39.36 43.99
CA ALA A 312 -78.56 -39.80 44.21
C ALA A 312 -77.92 -40.33 42.91
N LYS A 313 -78.65 -41.11 42.11
CA LYS A 313 -78.18 -41.60 40.81
C LYS A 313 -77.96 -40.48 39.80
N ALA A 314 -78.86 -39.49 39.75
CA ALA A 314 -78.71 -38.31 38.90
C ALA A 314 -77.47 -37.47 39.30
N ALA A 315 -77.23 -37.30 40.60
CA ALA A 315 -76.03 -36.61 41.10
C ALA A 315 -74.75 -37.38 40.76
N GLN A 316 -74.77 -38.71 40.84
CA GLN A 316 -73.62 -39.55 40.49
C GLN A 316 -73.26 -39.48 39.00
N VAL A 317 -74.26 -39.46 38.12
CA VAL A 317 -74.06 -39.30 36.67
C VAL A 317 -73.47 -37.92 36.36
N LYS A 318 -73.94 -36.87 37.02
CA LYS A 318 -73.41 -35.51 36.83
C LYS A 318 -71.94 -35.42 37.27
N LEU A 319 -71.62 -35.98 38.43
CA LEU A 319 -70.24 -36.03 38.94
C LEU A 319 -69.31 -36.88 38.06
N ALA A 320 -69.81 -37.97 37.48
CA ALA A 320 -69.07 -38.80 36.54
C ALA A 320 -68.73 -38.03 35.24
N ASN A 321 -69.69 -37.28 34.70
CA ASN A 321 -69.46 -36.44 33.52
C ASN A 321 -68.49 -35.29 33.81
N ASP A 322 -68.60 -34.62 34.96
CA ASP A 322 -67.67 -33.55 35.35
C ASP A 322 -66.23 -34.09 35.52
N ARG A 323 -66.08 -35.28 36.10
CA ARG A 323 -64.77 -35.96 36.21
C ARG A 323 -64.22 -36.38 34.85
N GLN A 324 -65.05 -36.90 33.96
CA GLN A 324 -64.65 -37.25 32.60
C GLN A 324 -64.11 -36.02 31.85
N THR A 325 -64.80 -34.88 31.99
CA THR A 325 -64.41 -33.60 31.37
C THR A 325 -63.08 -33.08 31.93
N GLN A 326 -62.87 -33.19 33.24
CA GLN A 326 -61.59 -32.82 33.87
C GLN A 326 -60.44 -33.72 33.42
N ILE A 327 -60.65 -35.04 33.31
CA ILE A 327 -59.62 -35.98 32.85
C ILE A 327 -59.21 -35.65 31.40
N GLU A 328 -60.17 -35.32 30.53
CA GLU A 328 -59.88 -34.88 29.16
C GLU A 328 -59.10 -33.57 29.11
N GLN A 329 -59.42 -32.59 29.97
CA GLN A 329 -58.66 -31.34 30.07
C GLN A 329 -57.23 -31.57 30.56
N PHE A 330 -57.03 -32.40 31.60
CA PHE A 330 -55.69 -32.73 32.08
C PHE A 330 -54.87 -33.52 31.08
N THR A 331 -55.50 -34.40 30.29
CA THR A 331 -54.83 -35.16 29.24
C THR A 331 -54.33 -34.22 28.13
N LYS A 332 -55.18 -33.31 27.66
CA LYS A 332 -54.77 -32.27 26.68
C LYS A 332 -53.63 -31.40 27.22
N ALA A 333 -53.75 -30.90 28.45
CA ALA A 333 -52.72 -30.07 29.07
C ALA A 333 -51.38 -30.82 29.19
N ARG A 334 -51.40 -32.12 29.53
CA ARG A 334 -50.20 -32.95 29.62
C ARG A 334 -49.53 -33.14 28.26
N ASP A 335 -50.32 -33.38 27.22
CA ASP A 335 -49.81 -33.58 25.86
C ASP A 335 -49.23 -32.29 25.27
N GLU A 336 -49.84 -31.14 25.57
CA GLU A 336 -49.30 -29.81 25.24
C GLU A 336 -47.98 -29.56 25.97
N GLN A 337 -47.90 -29.92 27.25
CA GLN A 337 -46.67 -29.78 28.03
C GLN A 337 -45.55 -30.69 27.50
N ALA A 338 -45.88 -31.91 27.05
CA ALA A 338 -44.93 -32.82 26.42
C ALA A 338 -44.42 -32.30 25.06
N LYS A 339 -45.29 -31.67 24.27
CA LYS A 339 -44.90 -30.96 23.03
C LYS A 339 -43.97 -29.78 23.33
N LEU A 340 -44.32 -28.94 24.28
CA LEU A 340 -43.47 -27.80 24.68
C LEU A 340 -42.11 -28.26 25.23
N ALA A 341 -42.06 -29.36 25.99
CA ALA A 341 -40.82 -29.91 26.50
C ALA A 341 -39.91 -30.46 25.38
N THR A 342 -40.49 -31.09 24.35
CA THR A 342 -39.74 -31.56 23.18
C THR A 342 -39.25 -30.41 22.33
N GLU A 343 -40.08 -29.40 22.09
CA GLU A 343 -39.70 -28.19 21.35
C GLU A 343 -38.61 -27.39 22.05
N ASN A 344 -38.71 -27.20 23.37
CA ASN A 344 -37.67 -26.55 24.18
C ASN A 344 -36.34 -27.33 24.13
N LYS A 345 -36.40 -28.67 24.14
CA LYS A 345 -35.19 -29.50 24.01
C LYS A 345 -34.53 -29.28 22.64
N THR A 346 -35.31 -29.24 21.56
CA THR A 346 -34.80 -28.98 20.21
C THR A 346 -34.21 -27.58 20.08
N GLN A 347 -34.87 -26.56 20.64
CA GLN A 347 -34.36 -25.18 20.64
C GLN A 347 -33.05 -25.06 21.44
N LEU A 348 -32.93 -25.76 22.57
CA LEU A 348 -31.69 -25.79 23.37
C LEU A 348 -30.53 -26.45 22.61
N GLU A 349 -30.81 -27.53 21.88
CA GLU A 349 -29.83 -28.23 21.03
C GLU A 349 -29.32 -27.30 19.90
N GLN A 350 -30.24 -26.61 19.22
CA GLN A 350 -29.92 -25.63 18.18
C GLN A 350 -29.13 -24.44 18.72
N ALA A 351 -29.50 -23.92 19.89
CA ALA A 351 -28.76 -22.84 20.55
C ALA A 351 -27.32 -23.26 20.92
N ASN A 352 -27.13 -24.51 21.37
CA ASN A 352 -25.81 -25.06 21.67
C ASN A 352 -24.97 -25.23 20.40
N GLN A 353 -25.56 -25.68 19.29
CA GLN A 353 -24.87 -25.77 17.99
C GLN A 353 -24.46 -24.38 17.47
N ALA A 354 -25.36 -23.40 17.50
CA ALA A 354 -25.06 -22.02 17.10
C ALA A 354 -23.95 -21.40 17.96
N LYS A 355 -23.92 -21.70 19.27
CA LYS A 355 -22.85 -21.26 20.17
C LYS A 355 -21.51 -21.91 19.83
N ALA A 356 -21.50 -23.20 19.49
CA ALA A 356 -20.29 -23.91 19.06
C ALA A 356 -19.73 -23.34 17.74
N GLU A 357 -20.60 -23.04 16.77
CA GLU A 357 -20.20 -22.38 15.52
C GLU A 357 -19.65 -20.96 15.76
N GLN A 358 -20.27 -20.17 16.64
CA GLN A 358 -19.74 -18.86 17.00
C GLN A 358 -18.34 -18.94 17.62
N VAL A 359 -18.09 -19.92 18.49
CA VAL A 359 -16.74 -20.12 19.07
C VAL A 359 -15.74 -20.49 17.97
N LYS A 360 -16.13 -21.31 16.99
CA LYS A 360 -15.28 -21.68 15.85
C LYS A 360 -14.92 -20.46 15.00
N LEU A 361 -15.93 -19.66 14.64
CA LEU A 361 -15.77 -18.40 13.91
C LEU A 361 -14.92 -17.38 14.68
N ALA A 362 -15.06 -17.31 16.00
CA ALA A 362 -14.24 -16.44 16.84
C ALA A 362 -12.76 -16.85 16.81
N ASN A 363 -12.48 -18.16 16.89
CA ASN A 363 -11.11 -18.67 16.79
C ASN A 363 -10.50 -18.45 15.39
N GLU A 364 -11.27 -18.63 14.32
CA GLU A 364 -10.83 -18.32 12.95
C GLU A 364 -10.52 -16.83 12.78
N ARG A 365 -11.38 -15.94 13.29
CA ARG A 365 -11.13 -14.49 13.32
C ARG A 365 -9.87 -14.14 14.11
N GLN A 366 -9.67 -14.75 15.28
CA GLN A 366 -8.48 -14.54 16.09
C GLN A 366 -7.21 -14.92 15.32
N THR A 367 -7.24 -16.04 14.60
CA THR A 367 -6.12 -16.52 13.79
C THR A 367 -5.82 -15.56 12.64
N LEU A 368 -6.87 -15.04 11.99
CA LEU A 368 -6.73 -14.07 10.89
C LEU A 368 -6.16 -12.73 11.38
N ILE A 369 -6.60 -12.24 12.55
CA ILE A 369 -6.06 -11.03 13.19
C ILE A 369 -4.57 -11.20 13.47
N GLU A 370 -4.15 -12.37 13.94
CA GLU A 370 -2.75 -12.67 14.26
C GLU A 370 -1.88 -12.70 12.98
N GLN A 371 -2.40 -13.24 11.88
CA GLN A 371 -1.74 -13.21 10.56
C GLN A 371 -1.61 -11.78 10.02
N ILE A 372 -2.69 -10.98 10.08
CA ILE A 372 -2.69 -9.58 9.64
C ILE A 372 -1.68 -8.76 10.47
N THR A 373 -1.59 -9.03 11.77
CA THR A 373 -0.64 -8.35 12.66
C THR A 373 0.80 -8.66 12.27
N LYS A 374 1.15 -9.94 12.05
CA LYS A 374 2.48 -10.34 11.57
C LYS A 374 2.83 -9.70 10.23
N ALA A 375 1.91 -9.71 9.26
CA ALA A 375 2.12 -9.10 7.96
C ALA A 375 2.36 -7.58 8.07
N ARG A 376 1.63 -6.91 8.97
CA ARG A 376 1.81 -5.47 9.24
C ARG A 376 3.16 -5.17 9.86
N ASP A 377 3.63 -6.00 10.79
CA ASP A 377 4.94 -5.87 11.42
C ASP A 377 6.08 -6.08 10.41
N GLU A 378 5.96 -7.08 9.52
CA GLU A 378 6.90 -7.28 8.42
C GLU A 378 6.92 -6.11 7.45
N GLN A 379 5.75 -5.56 7.11
CA GLN A 379 5.65 -4.39 6.24
C GLN A 379 6.27 -3.15 6.89
N ALA A 380 6.10 -2.96 8.20
CA ALA A 380 6.75 -1.88 8.95
C ALA A 380 8.28 -2.04 8.98
N LYS A 381 8.77 -3.28 9.10
CA LYS A 381 10.21 -3.59 9.08
C LYS A 381 10.83 -3.30 7.71
N LEU A 382 10.18 -3.73 6.63
CA LEU A 382 10.59 -3.42 5.26
C LEU A 382 10.59 -1.90 4.99
N PHE A 383 9.58 -1.18 5.47
CA PHE A 383 9.53 0.28 5.32
C PHE A 383 10.70 0.96 6.05
N ALA A 384 11.02 0.53 7.27
CA ALA A 384 12.17 1.05 8.01
C ALA A 384 13.50 0.78 7.28
N GLU A 385 13.65 -0.40 6.69
CA GLU A 385 14.84 -0.79 5.93
C GLU A 385 14.98 0.01 4.63
N HIS A 386 13.89 0.18 3.86
CA HIS A 386 13.88 1.05 2.68
C HIS A 386 14.20 2.51 3.03
N LYS A 387 13.67 3.02 4.15
CA LYS A 387 13.99 4.37 4.63
C LYS A 387 15.47 4.50 4.97
N ALA A 388 16.08 3.50 5.61
CA ALA A 388 17.50 3.49 5.92
C ALA A 388 18.37 3.43 4.64
N GLN A 389 17.97 2.64 3.64
CA GLN A 389 18.65 2.59 2.34
C GLN A 389 18.58 3.93 1.60
N LEU A 390 17.43 4.60 1.62
CA LEU A 390 17.24 5.91 1.00
C LEU A 390 18.16 6.97 1.64
N VAL A 391 18.30 6.96 2.96
CA VAL A 391 19.22 7.86 3.67
C VAL A 391 20.67 7.60 3.27
N LYS A 392 21.10 6.33 3.23
CA LYS A 392 22.45 5.96 2.77
C LYS A 392 22.70 6.37 1.31
N ALA A 393 21.74 6.16 0.42
CA ALA A 393 21.85 6.56 -0.98
C ALA A 393 21.94 8.09 -1.13
N SER A 394 21.18 8.84 -0.33
CA SER A 394 21.24 10.30 -0.30
C SER A 394 22.61 10.80 0.19
N GLN A 395 23.15 10.21 1.26
CA GLN A 395 24.49 10.52 1.78
C GLN A 395 25.59 10.22 0.74
N ALA A 396 25.53 9.07 0.08
CA ALA A 396 26.46 8.70 -0.98
C ALA A 396 26.39 9.69 -2.17
N LYS A 397 25.20 10.18 -2.51
CA LYS A 397 25.03 11.20 -3.55
C LYS A 397 25.63 12.54 -3.15
N VAL A 398 25.49 12.94 -1.88
CA VAL A 398 26.13 14.16 -1.34
C VAL A 398 27.66 14.03 -1.38
N GLU A 399 28.22 12.88 -1.03
CA GLU A 399 29.67 12.64 -1.13
C GLU A 399 30.16 12.65 -2.59
N GLN A 400 29.44 12.03 -3.51
CA GLN A 400 29.75 12.06 -4.94
C GLN A 400 29.79 13.51 -5.48
N VAL A 401 28.86 14.36 -5.06
CA VAL A 401 28.85 15.79 -5.44
C VAL A 401 30.05 16.53 -4.85
N LYS A 402 30.45 16.25 -3.59
CA LYS A 402 31.67 16.82 -3.02
C LYS A 402 32.92 16.42 -3.80
N LEU A 403 33.08 15.13 -4.09
CA LEU A 403 34.20 14.61 -4.88
C LEU A 403 34.23 15.20 -6.30
N ALA A 404 33.06 15.38 -6.92
CA ALA A 404 32.97 16.02 -8.23
C ALA A 404 33.42 17.49 -8.18
N ASN A 405 33.02 18.24 -7.15
CA ASN A 405 33.44 19.63 -6.97
C ASN A 405 34.95 19.75 -6.66
N GLU A 406 35.52 18.84 -5.88
CA GLU A 406 36.96 18.77 -5.62
C GLU A 406 37.76 18.47 -6.90
N ARG A 407 37.30 17.50 -7.69
CA ARG A 407 37.90 17.18 -9.00
C ARG A 407 37.80 18.37 -9.97
N GLN A 408 36.66 19.06 -10.00
CA GLN A 408 36.48 20.25 -10.83
C GLN A 408 37.48 21.35 -10.43
N THR A 409 37.67 21.56 -9.13
CA THR A 409 38.66 22.52 -8.60
C THR A 409 40.08 22.14 -9.01
N GLN A 410 40.43 20.85 -8.94
CA GLN A 410 41.75 20.35 -9.39
C GLN A 410 41.95 20.53 -10.90
N ILE A 411 40.92 20.26 -11.72
CA ILE A 411 40.97 20.48 -13.17
C ILE A 411 41.22 21.96 -13.47
N GLU A 412 40.55 22.88 -12.77
CA GLU A 412 40.76 24.32 -12.93
C GLU A 412 42.18 24.76 -12.57
N GLN A 413 42.74 24.23 -11.48
CA GLN A 413 44.12 24.49 -11.10
C GLN A 413 45.12 23.96 -12.13
N LEU A 414 44.94 22.73 -12.60
CA LEU A 414 45.79 22.15 -13.64
C LEU A 414 45.68 22.89 -14.98
N THR A 415 44.49 23.40 -15.31
CA THR A 415 44.28 24.21 -16.51
C THR A 415 45.03 25.53 -16.40
N LYS A 416 44.94 26.24 -15.27
CA LYS A 416 45.72 27.47 -15.02
C LYS A 416 47.22 27.23 -15.10
N ALA A 417 47.71 26.15 -14.47
CA ALA A 417 49.13 25.78 -14.53
C ALA A 417 49.59 25.47 -15.96
N ARG A 418 48.76 24.78 -16.75
CA ARG A 418 49.04 24.51 -18.16
C ARG A 418 49.10 25.81 -18.98
N ASP A 419 48.16 26.72 -18.76
CA ASP A 419 48.11 28.01 -19.47
C ASP A 419 49.33 28.88 -19.13
N GLU A 420 49.75 28.90 -17.86
CA GLU A 420 51.00 29.56 -17.44
C GLU A 420 52.23 28.90 -18.07
N GLN A 421 52.28 27.57 -18.12
CA GLN A 421 53.38 26.86 -18.78
C GLN A 421 53.42 27.13 -20.29
N ALA A 422 52.26 27.20 -20.95
CA ALA A 422 52.16 27.57 -22.37
C ALA A 422 52.62 29.02 -22.62
N LYS A 423 52.28 29.95 -21.70
CA LYS A 423 52.74 31.33 -21.75
C LYS A 423 54.26 31.43 -21.60
N LEU A 424 54.83 30.75 -20.60
CA LEU A 424 56.28 30.69 -20.41
C LEU A 424 56.98 30.07 -21.62
N PHE A 425 56.43 29.01 -22.21
CA PHE A 425 56.98 28.41 -23.42
C PHE A 425 56.98 29.39 -24.60
N ALA A 426 55.88 30.12 -24.81
CA ALA A 426 55.80 31.15 -25.85
C ALA A 426 56.82 32.28 -25.62
N GLU A 427 57.04 32.68 -24.37
CA GLU A 427 57.99 33.72 -23.97
C GLU A 427 59.44 33.26 -24.18
N HIS A 428 59.79 32.03 -23.78
CA HIS A 428 61.08 31.41 -24.06
C HIS A 428 61.34 31.26 -25.56
N LYS A 429 60.33 30.86 -26.34
CA LYS A 429 60.45 30.78 -27.80
C LYS A 429 60.73 32.16 -28.41
N ALA A 430 60.02 33.19 -27.98
CA ALA A 430 60.25 34.56 -28.43
C ALA A 430 61.65 35.08 -28.05
N GLN A 431 62.16 34.73 -26.87
CA GLN A 431 63.53 35.04 -26.47
C GLN A 431 64.57 34.30 -27.33
N LEU A 432 64.33 33.01 -27.63
CA LEU A 432 65.20 32.22 -28.50
C LEU A 432 65.28 32.82 -29.91
N ASP A 433 64.14 33.25 -30.47
CA ASP A 433 64.08 33.90 -31.77
C ASP A 433 64.84 35.23 -31.78
N LYS A 434 64.71 36.05 -30.72
CA LYS A 434 65.51 37.28 -30.57
C LYS A 434 67.00 37.01 -30.47
N VAL A 435 67.41 35.99 -29.72
CA VAL A 435 68.83 35.60 -29.62
C VAL A 435 69.35 35.10 -30.97
N SER A 436 68.54 34.33 -31.71
CA SER A 436 68.88 33.88 -33.05
C SER A 436 69.06 35.04 -34.03
N GLN A 437 68.15 36.03 -34.00
CA GLN A 437 68.26 37.25 -34.82
C GLN A 437 69.50 38.07 -34.44
N ALA A 438 69.75 38.30 -33.15
CA ALA A 438 70.94 39.02 -32.68
C ALA A 438 72.24 38.30 -33.08
N LYS A 439 72.25 36.96 -33.06
CA LYS A 439 73.39 36.16 -33.52
C LYS A 439 73.58 36.27 -35.04
N ALA A 440 72.50 36.29 -35.82
CA ALA A 440 72.57 36.52 -37.26
C ALA A 440 73.10 37.93 -37.60
N GLU A 441 72.68 38.96 -36.86
CA GLU A 441 73.21 40.31 -36.99
C GLU A 441 74.69 40.41 -36.60
N GLN A 442 75.11 39.76 -35.51
CA GLN A 442 76.52 39.65 -35.12
C GLN A 442 77.37 39.00 -36.21
N VAL A 443 76.87 37.94 -36.85
CA VAL A 443 77.57 37.30 -37.99
C VAL A 443 77.66 38.24 -39.19
N LYS A 444 76.62 39.03 -39.46
CA LYS A 444 76.63 40.03 -40.54
C LYS A 444 77.64 41.15 -40.26
N LEU A 445 77.62 41.71 -39.05
CA LEU A 445 78.59 42.71 -38.58
C LEU A 445 80.03 42.17 -38.60
N ALA A 446 80.23 40.89 -38.23
CA ALA A 446 81.53 40.25 -38.31
C ALA A 446 82.03 40.15 -39.76
N LYS A 447 81.15 39.78 -40.71
CA LYS A 447 81.48 39.78 -42.14
C LYS A 447 81.80 41.18 -42.67
N GLU A 448 81.02 42.20 -42.30
CA GLU A 448 81.29 43.59 -42.68
C GLU A 448 82.63 44.08 -42.12
N ARG A 449 82.94 43.79 -40.84
CA ARG A 449 84.24 44.08 -40.24
C ARG A 449 85.38 43.34 -40.92
N GLN A 450 85.19 42.06 -41.27
CA GLN A 450 86.17 41.29 -42.04
C GLN A 450 86.48 41.97 -43.38
N THR A 451 85.43 42.44 -44.07
CA THR A 451 85.55 43.14 -45.35
C THR A 451 86.28 44.48 -45.19
N GLN A 452 85.98 45.24 -44.14
CA GLN A 452 86.69 46.48 -43.81
C GLN A 452 88.16 46.24 -43.45
N ILE A 453 88.47 45.18 -42.70
CA ILE A 453 89.85 44.81 -42.38
C ILE A 453 90.62 44.48 -43.67
N GLU A 454 90.01 43.75 -44.61
CA GLU A 454 90.61 43.46 -45.91
C GLU A 454 90.87 44.74 -46.73
N GLN A 455 89.92 45.67 -46.76
CA GLN A 455 90.08 46.96 -47.43
C GLN A 455 91.19 47.81 -46.79
N LEU A 456 91.22 47.90 -45.46
CA LEU A 456 92.26 48.62 -44.73
C LEU A 456 93.64 47.97 -44.89
N THR A 457 93.70 46.64 -44.99
CA THR A 457 94.96 45.91 -45.25
C THR A 457 95.49 46.25 -46.64
N LYS A 458 94.63 46.23 -47.67
CA LYS A 458 95.00 46.66 -49.03
C LYS A 458 95.47 48.11 -49.08
N ALA A 459 94.74 49.02 -48.42
CA ALA A 459 95.11 50.43 -48.34
C ALA A 459 96.46 50.62 -47.63
N LYS A 460 96.72 49.85 -46.57
CA LYS A 460 98.00 49.87 -45.86
C LYS A 460 99.14 49.35 -46.73
N ASP A 461 98.94 48.26 -47.46
CA ASP A 461 99.93 47.71 -48.39
C ASP A 461 100.26 48.71 -49.51
N GLU A 462 99.25 49.42 -50.00
CA GLU A 462 99.40 50.48 -51.00
C GLU A 462 100.13 51.70 -50.43
N GLN A 463 99.86 52.07 -49.18
CA GLN A 463 100.58 53.12 -48.47
C GLN A 463 102.05 52.73 -48.22
N VAL A 464 102.34 51.47 -47.87
CA VAL A 464 103.71 50.95 -47.75
C VAL A 464 104.43 51.03 -49.10
N ARG A 465 103.77 50.66 -50.21
CA ARG A 465 104.32 50.82 -51.56
C ARG A 465 104.64 52.28 -51.90
N LEU A 466 103.72 53.19 -51.59
CA LEU A 466 103.92 54.63 -51.80
C LEU A 466 105.09 55.18 -50.98
N VAL A 467 105.21 54.79 -49.71
CA VAL A 467 106.34 55.19 -48.84
C VAL A 467 107.66 54.68 -49.39
N VAL A 468 107.73 53.41 -49.82
CA VAL A 468 108.93 52.84 -50.45
C VAL A 468 109.30 53.59 -51.74
N SER A 469 108.32 53.93 -52.58
CA SER A 469 108.54 54.72 -53.80
C SER A 469 109.04 56.14 -53.50
N GLN A 470 108.47 56.80 -52.49
CA GLN A 470 108.91 58.14 -52.07
C GLN A 470 110.32 58.12 -51.47
N GLN A 471 110.66 57.08 -50.71
CA GLN A 471 112.00 56.88 -50.17
C GLN A 471 113.02 56.73 -51.32
N LEU A 472 112.69 55.94 -52.35
CA LEU A 472 113.53 55.75 -53.53
C LEU A 472 113.75 57.07 -54.30
N GLN A 473 112.72 57.90 -54.43
CA GLN A 473 112.84 59.23 -55.03
C GLN A 473 113.74 60.16 -54.22
N ARG A 474 113.59 60.19 -52.89
CA ARG A 474 114.47 61.00 -52.02
C ARG A 474 115.92 60.55 -52.11
N ASP A 475 116.18 59.25 -52.18
CA ASP A 475 117.55 58.73 -52.32
C ASP A 475 118.16 59.14 -53.68
N GLN A 476 117.37 59.15 -54.76
CA GLN A 476 117.80 59.66 -56.06
C GLN A 476 118.06 61.17 -56.06
N GLU A 477 117.21 61.96 -55.40
CA GLU A 477 117.38 63.41 -55.27
C GLU A 477 118.61 63.74 -54.42
N LYS A 478 118.86 63.00 -53.35
CA LYS A 478 120.06 63.15 -52.51
C LYS A 478 121.33 62.86 -53.31
N LEU A 479 121.33 61.81 -54.14
CA LEU A 479 122.45 61.51 -55.04
C LEU A 479 122.71 62.63 -56.06
N ARG A 480 121.64 63.26 -56.58
CA ARG A 480 121.75 64.44 -57.47
C ARG A 480 122.31 65.65 -56.73
N ALA A 481 121.88 65.89 -55.49
CA ALA A 481 122.37 66.99 -54.67
C ALA A 481 123.87 66.84 -54.37
N ASP A 482 124.33 65.64 -54.00
CA ASP A 482 125.75 65.35 -53.74
C ASP A 482 126.62 65.56 -55.00
N ASN A 483 126.12 65.16 -56.18
CA ASN A 483 126.82 65.40 -57.44
C ASN A 483 126.91 66.91 -57.78
N ASN A 484 125.81 67.64 -57.60
CA ASN A 484 125.80 69.10 -57.81
C ASN A 484 126.73 69.82 -56.82
N GLN A 485 126.80 69.37 -55.56
CA GLN A 485 127.69 69.93 -54.55
C GLN A 485 129.16 69.74 -54.93
N ARG A 486 129.54 68.57 -55.45
CA ARG A 486 130.89 68.32 -55.99
C ARG A 486 131.24 69.25 -57.16
N ASP A 487 130.28 69.55 -58.04
CA ASP A 487 130.51 70.46 -59.15
C ASP A 487 130.65 71.92 -58.66
N ILE A 488 129.94 72.31 -57.60
CA ILE A 488 130.12 73.62 -56.94
C ILE A 488 131.49 73.72 -56.28
N GLU A 489 131.95 72.70 -55.56
CA GLU A 489 133.27 72.67 -54.92
C GLU A 489 134.39 72.84 -55.95
N LYS A 490 134.31 72.14 -57.09
CA LYS A 490 135.26 72.33 -58.21
C LYS A 490 135.27 73.77 -58.74
N LYS A 491 134.09 74.38 -58.89
CA LYS A 491 133.99 75.78 -59.33
C LYS A 491 134.51 76.77 -58.29
N GLN A 492 134.37 76.47 -56.99
CA GLN A 492 134.94 77.27 -55.91
C GLN A 492 136.48 77.20 -55.92
N GLU A 493 137.07 76.03 -56.14
CA GLU A 493 138.53 75.89 -56.32
C GLU A 493 139.05 76.67 -57.55
N GLU A 494 138.30 76.69 -58.66
CA GLU A 494 138.64 77.52 -59.83
C GLU A 494 138.57 79.02 -59.52
N LEU A 495 137.53 79.47 -58.81
CA LEU A 495 137.38 80.86 -58.38
C LEU A 495 138.47 81.29 -57.41
N GLU A 496 138.90 80.40 -56.50
CA GLU A 496 139.98 80.69 -55.55
C GLU A 496 141.33 80.87 -56.26
N LYS A 497 141.62 80.04 -57.28
CA LYS A 497 142.80 80.24 -58.15
C LYS A 497 142.76 81.58 -58.90
N LEU A 498 141.61 81.96 -59.46
CA LEU A 498 141.43 83.26 -60.11
C LEU A 498 141.55 84.43 -59.12
N GLY A 499 141.06 84.27 -57.90
CA GLY A 499 141.19 85.24 -56.82
C GLY A 499 142.64 85.47 -56.40
N GLN A 500 143.45 84.40 -56.32
CA GLN A 500 144.88 84.50 -56.05
C GLN A 500 145.63 85.26 -57.16
N GLN A 501 145.29 85.02 -58.43
CA GLN A 501 145.87 85.74 -59.57
C GLN A 501 145.53 87.24 -59.55
N LEU A 502 144.31 87.60 -59.15
CA LEU A 502 143.89 89.01 -58.99
C LEU A 502 144.60 89.70 -57.81
N ALA A 503 144.79 89.00 -56.70
CA ALA A 503 145.50 89.53 -55.54
C ALA A 503 146.98 89.81 -55.84
N GLU A 504 147.63 88.93 -56.61
CA GLU A 504 149.02 89.10 -57.05
C GLU A 504 149.19 90.31 -57.99
N LEU A 505 148.17 90.57 -58.83
CA LEU A 505 148.14 91.73 -59.73
C LEU A 505 147.92 93.04 -58.96
N ASN A 506 147.04 93.05 -57.96
CA ASN A 506 146.77 94.22 -57.11
C ASN A 506 147.94 94.60 -56.19
N GLN A 507 148.80 93.64 -55.79
CA GLN A 507 150.01 93.96 -55.03
C GLN A 507 151.09 94.63 -55.88
N ARG A 508 151.07 94.46 -57.21
CA ARG A 508 152.08 95.03 -58.12
C ARG A 508 151.85 96.50 -58.48
N LEU A 509 150.60 96.95 -58.50
CA LEU A 509 150.26 98.34 -58.83
C LEU A 509 150.89 99.40 -57.90
N PRO A 510 150.81 99.30 -56.56
CA PRO A 510 151.36 100.33 -55.68
C PRO A 510 152.90 100.39 -55.65
N LEU A 511 153.57 99.29 -56.02
CA LEU A 511 155.04 99.26 -56.18
C LEU A 511 155.50 100.03 -57.42
N LEU A 512 154.66 100.14 -58.45
CA LEU A 512 154.95 100.92 -59.65
C LEU A 512 154.75 102.42 -59.41
N ASP A 513 153.71 102.78 -58.65
CA ASP A 513 153.43 104.18 -58.29
C ASP A 513 154.51 104.79 -57.39
N ASP A 514 155.11 103.98 -56.50
CA ASP A 514 156.19 104.43 -55.61
C ASP A 514 157.53 104.67 -56.36
N GLU A 515 157.75 103.97 -57.48
CA GLU A 515 158.88 104.27 -58.38
C GLU A 515 158.63 105.53 -59.22
N PHE A 516 157.37 105.83 -59.58
CA PHE A 516 157.02 107.05 -60.30
C PHE A 516 157.22 108.30 -59.43
N VAL A 517 156.82 108.26 -58.16
CA VAL A 517 157.00 109.37 -57.20
C VAL A 517 158.49 109.65 -56.94
N LYS A 518 159.33 108.62 -56.89
CA LYS A 518 160.80 108.78 -56.75
C LYS A 518 161.44 109.41 -57.99
N ALA A 519 160.95 109.12 -59.19
CA ALA A 519 161.41 109.75 -60.41
C ALA A 519 161.00 111.25 -60.48
N GLU A 520 159.82 111.61 -59.98
CA GLU A 520 159.33 112.99 -59.95
C GLU A 520 160.12 113.88 -58.98
N ALA A 521 160.49 113.35 -57.81
CA ALA A 521 161.31 114.06 -56.82
C ALA A 521 162.75 114.33 -57.31
N GLN A 522 163.31 113.47 -58.15
CA GLN A 522 164.65 113.69 -58.75
C GLN A 522 164.64 114.78 -59.83
N ILE A 523 163.51 115.04 -60.49
CA ILE A 523 163.39 116.10 -61.50
C ILE A 523 163.25 117.48 -60.85
N GLU A 524 162.55 117.60 -59.72
CA GLU A 524 162.44 118.85 -58.94
C GLU A 524 163.80 119.29 -58.37
N LEU A 525 164.64 118.34 -57.92
CA LEU A 525 165.97 118.64 -57.39
C LEU A 525 166.94 119.20 -58.46
N ILE A 526 166.77 118.80 -59.72
CA ILE A 526 167.55 119.32 -60.86
C ILE A 526 167.08 120.73 -61.24
N LYS A 527 165.79 121.06 -61.08
CA LYS A 527 165.25 122.40 -61.33
C LYS A 527 165.79 123.45 -60.35
N ASP A 528 165.96 123.09 -59.08
CA ASP A 528 166.32 124.06 -58.04
C ASP A 528 167.82 124.44 -58.05
N ILE A 529 168.68 123.58 -58.61
CA ILE A 529 170.12 123.88 -58.79
C ILE A 529 170.36 124.82 -59.99
N LEU A 530 169.48 124.87 -60.99
CA LEU A 530 169.67 125.67 -62.20
C LEU A 530 169.29 127.17 -62.08
N ILE A 531 168.65 127.61 -60.99
CA ILE A 531 168.08 128.97 -60.89
C ILE A 531 168.86 129.92 -59.96
N ARG A 532 169.83 129.44 -59.16
CA ARG A 532 170.52 130.29 -58.15
C ARG A 532 171.95 130.77 -58.44
N GLU A 533 172.48 130.64 -59.66
CA GLU A 533 173.74 131.31 -60.07
C GLU A 533 173.62 132.12 -61.38
N LYS A 534 172.65 133.05 -61.40
CA LYS A 534 172.74 134.30 -62.18
C LYS A 534 172.26 135.48 -61.35
N ALA A 535 173.08 135.88 -60.38
CA ALA A 535 173.28 137.28 -59.95
C ALA A 535 174.54 137.39 -59.04
N PHE A 536 175.68 136.90 -59.51
CA PHE A 536 177.06 137.44 -59.47
C PHE A 536 178.05 136.34 -59.80
#